data_AF-A0A919SV18-F1
#
_entry.id   AF-A0A919SV18-F1
#
_cell.length_a   1.000
_cell.length_b   1.000
_cell.length_c   1.000
_cell.angle_alpha   90.00
_cell.angle_beta   90.00
_cell.angle_gamma   90.00
#
_symmetry.space_group_name_H-M   'P 1'
#
loop_
_entity.id
_entity.type
_entity.pdbx_description
1 polymer ?
#
loop_
_entity_poly.entity_id
_entity_poly.type
_entity_poly.pdbx_seq_one_letter_code
_entity_poly.pdbx_strand_id
1 'polypeptide(L)'
;MPNAPIPGTAEVSATTLSLPTMSAEDRWTVWTAQATQAGARSSLSIGLPLHEKISGALNVYATEPQAFDDDVIVLGETFAGYAAVALAILTQLSQNTNRKLREVAEALVASADPGNQP
;
A
#
# COMPACT_ATOMS: atom_id res chain seq x y z
N MET A 1 2.99 25.95 5.16
CA MET A 1 3.80 24.96 4.43
C MET A 1 2.85 23.89 3.91
N PRO A 2 2.95 23.44 2.65
CA PRO A 2 2.00 22.48 2.11
C PRO A 2 2.23 21.11 2.75
N ASN A 3 1.14 20.44 3.14
CA ASN A 3 1.08 19.14 3.81
C ASN A 3 2.01 18.11 3.13
N ALA A 4 3.10 17.72 3.79
CA ALA A 4 3.85 16.54 3.38
C ALA A 4 2.96 15.30 3.56
N PRO A 5 2.87 14.39 2.57
CA PRO A 5 2.09 13.16 2.70
C PRO A 5 2.51 12.39 3.96
N ILE A 6 1.55 11.92 4.78
CA ILE A 6 1.78 11.04 5.94
C ILE A 6 2.65 9.83 5.53
N PRO A 7 3.39 9.19 6.45
CA PRO A 7 4.31 8.08 6.12
C PRO A 7 3.68 6.94 5.30
N GLY A 8 2.38 6.68 5.48
CA GLY A 8 1.61 5.71 4.69
C GLY A 8 1.17 6.17 3.28
N THR A 9 1.36 7.45 2.96
CA THR A 9 1.20 8.05 1.63
C THR A 9 2.54 8.37 0.97
N ALA A 10 3.66 7.82 1.48
CA ALA A 10 4.94 7.85 0.80
C ALA A 10 4.72 7.48 -0.67
N GLU A 11 4.90 8.50 -1.50
CA GLU A 11 4.63 8.57 -2.91
C GLU A 11 5.39 7.47 -3.65
N VAL A 12 4.69 6.45 -4.15
CA VAL A 12 4.86 5.73 -5.44
C VAL A 12 6.27 5.20 -5.81
N SER A 13 7.25 5.37 -4.94
CA SER A 13 8.66 5.09 -5.16
C SER A 13 9.05 4.20 -3.99
N ALA A 14 9.27 2.92 -4.25
CA ALA A 14 9.60 1.88 -3.28
C ALA A 14 10.76 2.29 -2.34
N THR A 15 10.47 3.11 -1.34
CA THR A 15 11.44 3.77 -0.47
C THR A 15 11.09 3.41 0.95
N THR A 16 12.07 2.94 1.68
CA THR A 16 11.96 2.64 3.09
C THR A 16 12.14 3.92 3.91
N LEU A 17 11.19 4.19 4.81
CA LEU A 17 11.22 5.31 5.74
C LEU A 17 11.18 4.76 7.17
N SER A 18 12.25 4.99 7.92
CA SER A 18 12.32 4.68 9.34
C SER A 18 12.10 5.94 10.18
N LEU A 19 11.16 5.86 11.13
CA LEU A 19 10.90 6.86 12.16
C LEU A 19 11.29 6.28 13.51
N PRO A 20 12.53 6.51 13.98
CA PRO A 20 13.04 5.91 15.20
C PRO A 20 12.36 6.44 16.47
N THR A 21 11.75 7.63 16.44
CA THR A 21 11.05 8.17 17.61
C THR A 21 9.89 9.05 17.16
N MET A 22 8.65 8.62 17.43
CA MET A 22 7.44 9.32 17.00
C MET A 22 7.29 10.72 17.62
N SER A 23 7.71 10.90 18.87
CA SER A 23 7.58 12.18 19.57
C SER A 23 8.57 13.25 19.09
N ALA A 24 9.59 12.87 18.32
CA ALA A 24 10.59 13.78 17.77
C ALA A 24 10.26 14.21 16.33
N GLU A 25 9.11 13.80 15.79
CA GLU A 25 8.74 14.03 14.40
C GLU A 25 7.73 15.18 14.27
N ASP A 26 8.17 16.24 13.60
CA ASP A 26 7.44 17.51 13.47
C ASP A 26 6.67 17.63 12.15
N ARG A 27 6.97 16.82 11.12
CA ARG A 27 6.28 16.91 9.82
C ARG A 27 4.83 16.45 9.89
N TRP A 28 4.53 15.51 10.79
CA TRP A 28 3.23 14.84 10.89
C TRP A 28 2.68 14.80 12.31
N THR A 29 2.76 15.92 13.04
CA THR A 29 2.48 16.01 14.48
C THR A 29 1.10 15.46 14.89
N VAL A 30 0.06 15.66 14.06
CA VAL A 30 -1.28 15.15 14.36
C VAL A 30 -1.32 13.62 14.30
N TRP A 31 -0.68 13.03 13.29
CA TRP A 31 -0.62 11.59 13.13
C TRP A 31 0.28 10.95 14.19
N THR A 32 1.47 11.52 14.45
CA THR A 32 2.38 10.99 15.47
C THR A 32 1.75 11.06 16.86
N ALA A 33 0.98 12.10 17.18
CA ALA A 33 0.24 12.19 18.44
C ALA A 33 -0.81 11.09 18.59
N GLN A 34 -1.59 10.80 17.53
CA GLN A 34 -2.59 9.72 17.55
C GLN A 34 -1.93 8.34 17.65
N ALA A 35 -0.88 8.09 16.86
CA ALA A 35 -0.15 6.84 16.90
C ALA A 35 0.53 6.62 18.27
N THR A 36 1.05 7.70 18.87
CA THR A 36 1.60 7.68 20.24
C THR A 36 0.53 7.35 21.28
N GLN A 37 -0.68 7.91 21.15
CA GLN A 37 -1.81 7.55 22.03
C GLN A 37 -2.21 6.08 21.86
N ALA A 38 -2.10 5.52 20.66
CA ALA A 38 -2.32 4.11 20.37
C ALA A 38 -1.14 3.20 20.82
N GLY A 39 -0.08 3.76 21.40
CA GLY A 39 1.05 3.01 21.96
C GLY A 39 2.29 2.93 21.07
N ALA A 40 2.23 3.42 19.83
CA ALA A 40 3.39 3.41 18.95
C ALA A 40 4.46 4.42 19.43
N ARG A 41 5.73 4.05 19.33
CA ARG A 41 6.88 4.88 19.72
C ARG A 41 7.93 4.97 18.62
N SER A 42 7.95 4.01 17.71
CA SER A 42 8.68 4.07 16.44
C SER A 42 7.85 3.46 15.32
N SER A 43 8.19 3.76 14.07
CA SER A 43 7.52 3.26 12.87
C SER A 43 8.52 2.95 11.77
N LEU A 44 8.25 1.92 10.99
CA LEU A 44 8.95 1.59 9.76
C LEU A 44 7.92 1.46 8.63
N SER A 45 8.11 2.22 7.56
CA SER A 45 7.25 2.23 6.39
C SER A 45 8.06 1.80 5.18
N ILE A 46 7.68 0.69 4.54
CA ILE A 46 8.41 0.10 3.43
C ILE A 46 7.50 0.08 2.20
N GLY A 47 7.91 0.71 1.10
CA GLY A 47 7.16 0.66 -0.14
C GLY A 47 7.11 -0.74 -0.73
N LEU A 48 5.94 -1.15 -1.25
CA LEU A 48 5.78 -2.41 -1.97
C LEU A 48 6.21 -2.22 -3.43
N PRO A 49 7.16 -3.00 -3.96
CA PRO A 49 7.62 -2.90 -5.35
C PRO A 49 6.60 -3.52 -6.32
N LEU A 50 5.49 -2.80 -6.54
CA LEU A 50 4.41 -3.20 -7.44
C LEU A 50 4.55 -2.51 -8.80
N HIS A 51 4.12 -3.17 -9.88
CA HIS A 51 4.16 -2.59 -11.23
C HIS A 51 2.99 -1.63 -11.47
N GLU A 52 3.32 -0.45 -12.02
CA GLU A 52 2.58 0.66 -12.68
C GLU A 52 1.16 1.08 -12.27
N LYS A 53 0.33 0.26 -11.61
CA LYS A 53 -1.06 0.61 -11.28
C LYS A 53 -1.46 0.46 -9.82
N ILE A 54 -0.58 -0.05 -8.98
CA ILE A 54 -0.86 -0.25 -7.56
C ILE A 54 0.31 0.33 -6.78
N SER A 55 0.04 1.35 -5.98
CA SER A 55 0.98 1.86 -4.98
C SER A 55 0.56 1.30 -3.63
N GLY A 56 1.51 0.78 -2.86
CA GLY A 56 1.26 0.23 -1.54
C GLY A 56 2.49 0.31 -0.65
N ALA A 57 2.29 0.23 0.66
CA ALA A 57 3.37 0.19 1.64
C ALA A 57 3.03 -0.78 2.78
N LEU A 58 4.06 -1.40 3.33
CA LEU A 58 4.03 -2.15 4.58
C LEU A 58 4.42 -1.21 5.72
N ASN A 59 3.52 -0.99 6.68
CA ASN A 59 3.79 -0.16 7.87
C ASN A 59 3.88 -1.05 9.11
N VAL A 60 4.99 -0.96 9.83
CA VAL A 60 5.27 -1.67 11.08
C VAL A 60 5.43 -0.65 12.19
N TYR A 61 4.79 -0.89 13.32
CA TYR A 61 4.84 -0.02 14.49
C TYR A 61 5.39 -0.79 15.68
N ALA A 62 6.25 -0.15 16.47
CA ALA A 62 6.76 -0.73 17.71
C ALA A 62 6.43 0.17 18.90
N THR A 63 6.27 -0.45 20.08
CA THR A 63 5.99 0.24 21.35
C THR A 63 7.25 0.79 22.01
N GLU A 64 8.42 0.55 21.41
CA GLU A 64 9.72 1.02 21.86
C GLU A 64 10.30 2.02 20.83
N PRO A 65 11.01 3.07 21.26
CA PRO A 65 11.79 3.90 20.36
C PRO A 65 12.98 3.10 19.80
N GLN A 66 13.44 3.45 18.60
CA GLN A 66 14.61 2.86 17.94
C GLN A 66 14.56 1.33 17.77
N ALA A 67 13.36 0.78 17.58
CA ALA A 67 13.16 -0.67 17.48
C ALA A 67 13.59 -1.30 16.13
N PHE A 68 13.97 -0.48 15.14
CA PHE A 68 14.30 -0.94 13.79
C PHE A 68 15.76 -0.60 13.49
N ASP A 69 16.63 -1.58 13.66
CA ASP A 69 18.01 -1.55 13.17
C ASP A 69 18.08 -2.00 11.70
N ASP A 70 19.29 -1.97 11.13
CA ASP A 70 19.51 -2.29 9.72
C ASP A 70 19.10 -3.73 9.38
N ASP A 71 19.32 -4.69 10.28
CA ASP A 71 18.97 -6.10 10.06
C ASP A 71 17.45 -6.28 10.03
N VAL A 72 16.73 -5.62 10.94
CA VAL A 72 15.26 -5.62 10.97
C VAL A 72 14.69 -4.93 9.73
N ILE A 73 15.33 -3.85 9.26
CA ILE A 73 14.93 -3.16 8.03
C ILE A 73 15.06 -4.10 6.83
N VAL A 74 16.20 -4.78 6.66
CA VAL A 74 16.43 -5.73 5.55
C VAL A 74 15.42 -6.88 5.58
N LEU A 75 15.10 -7.39 6.78
CA LEU A 75 14.07 -8.40 6.93
C LEU A 75 12.68 -7.88 6.52
N GLY A 76 12.36 -6.64 6.93
CA GLY A 76 11.13 -5.96 6.54
C GLY A 76 11.01 -5.78 5.03
N GLU A 77 12.07 -5.34 4.36
CA GLU A 77 12.12 -5.18 2.90
C GLU A 77 11.93 -6.52 2.17
N THR A 78 12.55 -7.59 2.68
CA THR A 78 12.35 -8.95 2.16
C THR A 78 10.87 -9.37 2.26
N PHE A 79 10.24 -9.11 3.41
CA PHE A 79 8.83 -9.41 3.61
C PHE A 79 7.92 -8.56 2.72
N ALA A 80 8.24 -7.28 2.53
CA ALA A 80 7.55 -6.38 1.62
C ALA A 80 7.59 -6.91 0.17
N GLY A 81 8.70 -7.51 -0.26
CA GLY A 81 8.79 -8.20 -1.54
C GLY A 81 7.77 -9.34 -1.70
N TYR A 82 7.63 -10.20 -0.70
CA TYR A 82 6.62 -11.27 -0.72
C TYR A 82 5.20 -10.72 -0.70
N ALA A 83 4.93 -9.70 0.12
CA ALA A 83 3.64 -9.04 0.19
C ALA A 83 3.25 -8.40 -1.16
N ALA A 84 4.21 -7.81 -1.87
CA ALA A 84 4.00 -7.25 -3.19
C ALA A 84 3.59 -8.33 -4.22
N VAL A 85 4.27 -9.49 -4.22
CA VAL A 85 3.90 -10.62 -5.09
C VAL A 85 2.50 -11.12 -4.78
N ALA A 86 2.17 -11.33 -3.50
CA ALA A 86 0.84 -11.77 -3.09
C ALA A 86 -0.25 -10.79 -3.53
N LEU A 87 -0.03 -9.49 -3.32
CA LEU A 87 -0.96 -8.44 -3.72
C LEU A 87 -1.14 -8.38 -5.24
N ALA A 88 -0.06 -8.52 -6.00
CA ALA A 88 -0.13 -8.59 -7.47
C ALA A 88 -1.01 -9.75 -7.96
N ILE A 89 -0.86 -10.95 -7.37
CA ILE A 89 -1.70 -12.12 -7.69
C ILE A 89 -3.17 -11.84 -7.38
N LEU A 90 -3.46 -11.29 -6.19
CA LEU A 90 -4.83 -10.98 -5.77
C LEU A 90 -5.48 -9.94 -6.68
N THR A 91 -4.75 -8.88 -7.03
CA THR A 91 -5.28 -7.86 -7.94
C THR A 91 -5.49 -8.40 -9.34
N GLN A 92 -4.57 -9.21 -9.87
CA GLN A 92 -4.75 -9.86 -11.17
C GLN A 92 -6.00 -10.75 -11.19
N LEU A 93 -6.22 -11.54 -10.13
CA LEU A 93 -7.39 -12.40 -10.01
C LEU A 93 -8.68 -11.56 -9.98
N SER A 94 -8.72 -10.50 -9.17
CA SER A 94 -9.87 -9.60 -9.07
C SER A 94 -10.18 -8.92 -10.42
N GLN A 95 -9.16 -8.43 -11.12
CA GLN A 95 -9.34 -7.80 -12.44
C GLN A 95 -9.85 -8.79 -13.48
N ASN A 96 -9.35 -10.03 -13.49
CA ASN A 96 -9.81 -11.07 -14.40
C ASN A 96 -11.29 -11.42 -14.16
N THR A 97 -11.70 -11.52 -12.90
CA THR A 97 -13.10 -11.78 -12.55
C THR A 97 -14.01 -10.63 -13.02
N ASN A 98 -13.64 -9.38 -12.72
CA ASN A 98 -14.41 -8.21 -13.15
C ASN A 98 -14.48 -8.08 -14.67
N ARG A 99 -13.40 -8.38 -15.39
CA ARG A 99 -13.37 -8.36 -16.86
C ARG A 99 -14.33 -9.39 -17.46
N LYS A 100 -14.26 -10.65 -16.99
CA LYS A 100 -15.15 -11.72 -17.47
C LYS A 100 -16.63 -11.41 -17.25
N LEU A 101 -16.98 -10.79 -16.11
CA LEU A 101 -18.36 -10.36 -15.84
C LEU A 101 -18.83 -9.33 -16.88
N ARG A 102 -17.97 -8.37 -17.24
CA ARG A 102 -18.30 -7.36 -18.25
C ARG A 102 -18.43 -7.97 -19.65
N GLU A 103 -17.52 -8.86 -20.03
CA GLU A 103 -17.58 -9.57 -21.32
C GLU A 103 -18.88 -10.39 -21.46
N VAL A 104 -19.30 -11.10 -20.39
CA VAL A 104 -20.56 -11.86 -20.39
C VAL A 104 -21.76 -10.92 -20.49
N ALA A 105 -21.78 -9.80 -19.77
CA ALA A 105 -22.87 -8.83 -19.85
C ALA A 105 -22.98 -8.21 -21.27
N GLU A 106 -21.85 -7.85 -21.87
CA GLU A 106 -21.78 -7.33 -23.25
C GLU A 106 -22.29 -8.37 -24.25
N ALA A 107 -21.90 -9.63 -24.12
CA ALA A 107 -22.36 -10.71 -24.99
C ALA A 107 -23.88 -10.97 -24.85
N LEU A 108 -24.41 -10.94 -23.62
CA LEU A 108 -25.85 -11.08 -23.38
C LEU A 108 -26.65 -9.94 -24.02
N VAL A 109 -26.19 -8.69 -23.88
CA VAL A 109 -26.82 -7.52 -24.52
C VAL A 109 -26.76 -7.62 -26.04
N ALA A 110 -25.60 -7.97 -26.61
CA ALA A 110 -25.44 -8.13 -28.05
C ALA A 110 -26.31 -9.26 -28.63
N SER A 111 -26.52 -10.34 -27.87
CA SER A 111 -27.41 -11.43 -28.28
C SER A 111 -28.90 -11.10 -28.14
N ALA A 112 -29.24 -10.11 -27.31
CA ALA A 112 -30.62 -9.67 -27.07
C ALA A 112 -31.11 -8.58 -28.03
N ASP A 113 -30.22 -8.02 -28.87
CA ASP A 113 -30.56 -7.07 -29.94
C ASP A 113 -30.16 -7.62 -31.34
N PRO A 114 -30.99 -8.49 -31.96
CA PRO A 114 -30.73 -9.02 -33.30
C PRO A 114 -31.03 -8.02 -34.43
N GLY A 115 -31.45 -6.79 -34.11
CA GLY A 115 -32.21 -5.92 -35.02
C GLY A 115 -31.43 -4.90 -35.85
N ASN A 116 -30.11 -4.79 -35.74
CA ASN A 116 -29.34 -3.77 -36.46
C ASN A 116 -28.04 -4.34 -37.06
N GLN A 117 -28.15 -4.98 -38.21
CA GLN A 117 -27.04 -5.19 -39.14
C GLN A 117 -27.26 -4.26 -40.35
N PRO A 118 -26.23 -3.51 -40.81
CA PRO A 118 -26.36 -2.61 -41.96
C PRO A 118 -26.61 -3.34 -43.27
#